data_AF-A0A3M3TU70-F1
#
_entry.id   AF-A0A3M3TU70-F1
#
_cell.length_a   1.000
_cell.length_b   1.000
_cell.length_c   1.000
_cell.angle_alpha   90.00
_cell.angle_beta   90.00
_cell.angle_gamma   90.00
#
_symmetry.space_group_name_H-M   'P 1'
#
loop_
_entity.id
_entity.type
_entity.pdbx_description
1 polymer ?
#
loop_
_entity_poly.entity_id
_entity_poly.type
_entity_poly.pdbx_seq_one_letter_code
_entity_poly.pdbx_strand_id
1 'polypeptide(L)'
;MSSQEVGTLITALGCGIGREEYNIDKLRYHNIIIMTDADVDGSHIRTLLLTFFFRQLPELIERGYIYIAQPPLYKVKKGKQEQYIKDDEAMEEYMTQSALEDASLHLSESAPGISGTALEKLVNDFRMVMKTLKRLSRLYPQELTEHFVYLPPITLEQLSDHEGMQAWLALFDARLRTGEKSGLVYKASLREDRERNVWLPEVELISHGLSNYVTFNRDFFGSNDYKTVTALGAQISTLLEEGAYVQRGERKKPVNEFKEALAWLMAESTKRHTIQRYKGLGEMNPDQLWETTMDPSVRRMLKVTIEDAIGADQIFNTLMGDAVEPRRDFIESNALAVSNLDF
;
A
#
# COMPACT_ATOMS: atom_id res chain seq x y z
N MET A 1 19.56 -23.80 -11.16
CA MET A 1 19.52 -25.20 -10.66
C MET A 1 20.51 -26.02 -11.45
N SER A 2 21.29 -26.84 -10.76
CA SER A 2 22.14 -27.83 -11.43
C SER A 2 21.26 -28.94 -12.03
N SER A 3 21.73 -29.60 -13.10
CA SER A 3 21.02 -30.72 -13.76
C SER A 3 20.62 -31.84 -12.76
N GLN A 4 21.39 -32.00 -11.68
CA GLN A 4 21.20 -33.03 -10.66
C GLN A 4 20.01 -32.76 -9.72
N GLU A 5 19.76 -31.49 -9.37
CA GLU A 5 18.62 -31.09 -8.53
C GLU A 5 17.29 -31.35 -9.25
N VAL A 6 17.23 -31.04 -10.55
CA VAL A 6 16.07 -31.27 -11.40
C VAL A 6 15.76 -32.76 -11.52
N GLY A 7 16.78 -33.61 -11.72
CA GLY A 7 16.61 -35.06 -11.74
C GLY A 7 16.06 -35.62 -10.41
N THR A 8 16.50 -35.06 -9.29
CA THR A 8 16.01 -35.43 -7.96
C THR A 8 14.54 -35.05 -7.77
N LEU A 9 14.16 -33.85 -8.21
CA LEU A 9 12.76 -33.37 -8.18
C LEU A 9 11.84 -34.30 -8.99
N ILE A 10 12.23 -34.66 -10.22
CA ILE A 10 11.45 -35.55 -11.09
C ILE A 10 11.28 -36.93 -10.44
N THR A 11 12.35 -37.46 -9.85
CA THR A 11 12.32 -38.75 -9.15
C THR A 11 11.38 -38.72 -7.94
N ALA A 12 11.34 -37.61 -7.21
CA ALA A 12 10.44 -37.42 -6.07
C ALA A 12 8.96 -37.36 -6.49
N LEU A 13 8.66 -36.67 -7.60
CA LEU A 13 7.31 -36.58 -8.17
C LEU A 13 6.81 -37.92 -8.71
N GLY A 14 7.70 -38.69 -9.35
CA GLY A 14 7.44 -40.06 -9.79
C GLY A 14 6.65 -40.21 -11.09
N CYS A 15 6.25 -39.09 -11.72
CA CYS A 15 5.48 -39.08 -12.97
C CYS A 15 6.36 -39.06 -14.24
N GLY A 16 7.69 -39.08 -14.13
CA GLY A 16 8.59 -38.96 -15.29
C GLY A 16 8.59 -37.55 -15.92
N ILE A 17 9.33 -37.36 -17.02
CA ILE A 17 9.39 -36.12 -17.79
C ILE A 17 9.46 -36.43 -19.29
N GLY A 18 8.96 -35.52 -20.14
CA GLY A 18 9.02 -35.68 -21.59
C GLY A 18 7.95 -36.60 -22.16
N ARG A 19 7.77 -36.57 -23.49
CA ARG A 19 6.60 -37.17 -24.17
C ARG A 19 6.48 -38.69 -24.02
N GLU A 20 7.59 -39.40 -23.80
CA GLU A 20 7.62 -40.87 -23.78
C GLU A 20 7.56 -41.47 -22.36
N GLU A 21 8.12 -40.79 -21.37
CA GLU A 21 8.21 -41.30 -19.98
C GLU A 21 7.18 -40.67 -19.04
N TYR A 22 6.55 -39.56 -19.43
CA TYR A 22 5.60 -38.85 -18.60
C TYR A 22 4.27 -39.61 -18.45
N ASN A 23 3.89 -39.86 -17.20
CA ASN A 23 2.59 -40.40 -16.83
C ASN A 23 2.12 -39.80 -15.49
N ILE A 24 1.14 -38.91 -15.59
CA ILE A 24 0.49 -38.23 -14.47
C ILE A 24 -0.19 -39.18 -13.47
N ASP A 25 -0.68 -40.34 -13.89
CA ASP A 25 -1.33 -41.32 -13.00
C ASP A 25 -0.33 -41.98 -12.03
N LYS A 26 0.97 -41.87 -12.33
CA LYS A 26 2.06 -42.33 -11.44
C LYS A 26 2.53 -41.24 -10.46
N LEU A 27 1.89 -40.07 -10.44
CA LEU A 27 2.24 -38.98 -9.54
C LEU A 27 2.06 -39.43 -8.07
N ARG A 28 3.12 -39.29 -7.28
CA ARG A 28 3.11 -39.71 -5.87
C ARG A 28 2.40 -38.72 -4.96
N TYR A 29 2.48 -37.43 -5.27
CA TYR A 29 1.98 -36.34 -4.42
C TYR A 29 1.08 -35.40 -5.20
N HIS A 30 -0.18 -35.31 -4.79
CA HIS A 30 -1.20 -34.46 -5.41
C HIS A 30 -1.24 -33.04 -4.83
N ASN A 31 -0.45 -32.78 -3.79
CA ASN A 31 -0.28 -31.46 -3.19
C ASN A 31 1.21 -31.18 -3.07
N ILE A 32 1.73 -30.39 -4.01
CA ILE A 32 3.13 -29.98 -4.08
C ILE A 32 3.17 -28.53 -3.63
N ILE A 33 3.87 -28.27 -2.51
CA ILE A 33 3.93 -26.95 -1.91
C ILE A 33 5.32 -26.38 -2.12
N ILE A 34 5.40 -25.24 -2.81
CA ILE A 34 6.62 -24.47 -3.00
C ILE A 34 6.72 -23.47 -1.84
N MET A 35 7.75 -23.63 -1.01
CA MET A 35 8.05 -22.72 0.09
C MET A 35 9.43 -22.12 -0.18
N THR A 36 9.48 -20.80 -0.34
CA THR A 36 10.69 -20.03 -0.63
C THR A 36 10.69 -18.77 0.23
N ASP A 37 11.86 -18.18 0.43
CA ASP A 37 11.97 -16.89 1.11
C ASP A 37 11.21 -15.77 0.39
N ALA A 38 10.87 -14.73 1.13
CA ALA A 38 10.14 -13.57 0.64
C ALA A 38 11.05 -12.54 -0.05
N ASP A 39 12.34 -12.81 -0.13
CA ASP A 39 13.34 -11.98 -0.77
C ASP A 39 13.44 -12.22 -2.28
N VAL A 40 14.38 -11.50 -2.91
CA VAL A 40 14.60 -11.54 -4.36
C VAL A 40 15.05 -12.94 -4.80
N ASP A 41 15.92 -13.61 -4.02
CA ASP A 41 16.44 -14.93 -4.38
C ASP A 41 15.37 -16.03 -4.26
N GLY A 42 14.54 -15.96 -3.22
CA GLY A 42 13.35 -16.80 -3.10
C GLY A 42 12.39 -16.60 -4.27
N SER A 43 12.19 -15.36 -4.72
CA SER A 43 11.38 -15.06 -5.90
C SER A 43 11.96 -15.65 -7.19
N HIS A 44 13.29 -15.66 -7.34
CA HIS A 44 13.97 -16.25 -8.50
C HIS A 44 13.81 -17.77 -8.55
N ILE A 45 14.05 -18.46 -7.42
CA ILE A 45 13.89 -19.91 -7.33
C ILE A 45 12.44 -20.31 -7.59
N ARG A 46 11.48 -19.58 -7.00
CA ARG A 46 10.05 -19.80 -7.23
C ARG A 46 9.68 -19.66 -8.70
N THR A 47 10.11 -18.58 -9.35
CA THR A 47 9.86 -18.34 -10.78
C THR A 47 10.44 -19.47 -11.63
N LEU A 48 11.67 -19.90 -11.33
CA LEU A 48 12.34 -20.97 -12.06
C LEU A 48 11.61 -22.33 -11.90
N LEU A 49 11.10 -22.65 -10.71
CA LEU A 49 10.28 -23.85 -10.48
C LEU A 49 8.95 -23.79 -11.21
N LEU A 50 8.27 -22.64 -11.18
CA LEU A 50 7.00 -22.44 -11.90
C LEU A 50 7.19 -22.57 -13.41
N THR A 51 8.24 -21.97 -13.97
CA THR A 51 8.62 -22.12 -15.38
C THR A 51 8.93 -23.58 -15.73
N PHE A 52 9.64 -24.29 -14.85
CA PHE A 52 9.89 -25.73 -15.04
C PHE A 52 8.58 -26.53 -15.10
N PHE A 53 7.67 -26.33 -14.13
CA PHE A 53 6.37 -27.00 -14.15
C PHE A 53 5.55 -26.63 -15.38
N PHE A 54 5.52 -25.36 -15.77
CA PHE A 54 4.79 -24.89 -16.95
C PHE A 54 5.30 -25.55 -18.24
N ARG A 55 6.61 -25.61 -18.43
CA ARG A 55 7.20 -26.17 -19.66
C ARG A 55 7.22 -27.69 -19.71
N GLN A 56 7.47 -28.33 -18.57
CA GLN A 56 7.77 -29.77 -18.53
C GLN A 56 6.61 -30.61 -18.00
N LEU A 57 5.79 -30.07 -17.11
CA LEU A 57 4.74 -30.78 -16.39
C LEU A 57 3.43 -29.94 -16.28
N PRO A 58 2.90 -29.39 -17.39
CA PRO A 58 1.79 -28.43 -17.35
C PRO A 58 0.52 -29.01 -16.70
N GLU A 59 0.26 -30.31 -16.86
CA GLU A 59 -0.92 -30.96 -16.25
C GLU A 59 -0.94 -30.86 -14.71
N LEU A 60 0.22 -30.70 -14.04
CA LEU A 60 0.25 -30.49 -12.59
C LEU A 60 -0.38 -29.15 -12.19
N ILE A 61 -0.22 -28.14 -13.04
CA ILE A 61 -0.80 -26.82 -12.85
C ILE A 61 -2.28 -26.85 -13.23
N GLU A 62 -2.62 -27.48 -14.37
CA GLU A 62 -4.01 -27.61 -14.84
C GLU A 62 -4.89 -28.38 -13.86
N ARG A 63 -4.39 -29.48 -13.30
CA ARG A 63 -5.09 -30.25 -12.24
C ARG A 63 -5.04 -29.54 -10.89
N GLY A 64 -4.22 -28.50 -10.76
CA GLY A 64 -4.16 -27.67 -9.58
C GLY A 64 -3.50 -28.33 -8.38
N TYR A 65 -2.40 -29.05 -8.63
CA TYR A 65 -1.60 -29.73 -7.60
C TYR A 65 -0.46 -28.88 -7.05
N ILE A 66 -0.15 -27.74 -7.69
CA ILE A 66 0.91 -26.83 -7.25
C ILE A 66 0.34 -25.72 -6.38
N TYR A 67 0.96 -25.54 -5.21
CA TYR A 67 0.62 -24.50 -4.23
C TYR A 67 1.88 -23.73 -3.83
N ILE A 68 1.73 -22.46 -3.46
CA ILE A 68 2.78 -21.61 -2.90
C ILE A 68 2.44 -21.35 -1.43
N ALA A 69 3.37 -21.66 -0.52
CA ALA A 69 3.19 -21.35 0.89
C ALA A 69 3.25 -19.84 1.13
N GLN A 70 2.41 -19.34 2.05
CA GLN A 70 2.38 -17.92 2.43
C GLN A 70 2.75 -17.78 3.92
N PRO A 71 4.05 -17.79 4.26
CA PRO A 71 4.50 -17.55 5.62
C PRO A 71 4.12 -16.13 6.07
N PRO A 72 3.98 -15.86 7.38
CA PRO A 72 3.70 -14.53 7.88
C PRO A 72 4.87 -13.58 7.67
N LEU A 73 4.57 -12.35 7.23
CA LEU A 73 5.55 -11.29 7.06
C LEU A 73 5.97 -10.64 8.39
N TYR A 74 5.07 -10.62 9.38
CA TYR A 74 5.32 -10.00 10.68
C TYR A 74 4.95 -10.91 11.84
N LYS A 75 5.70 -10.77 12.93
CA LYS A 75 5.32 -11.18 14.28
C LYS A 75 5.18 -9.93 15.14
N VAL A 76 3.99 -9.73 15.70
CA VAL A 76 3.68 -8.60 16.57
C VAL A 76 3.44 -9.12 17.99
N LYS A 77 4.11 -8.50 18.96
CA LYS A 77 3.98 -8.83 20.37
C LYS A 77 3.49 -7.62 21.16
N LYS A 78 2.40 -7.80 21.92
CA LYS A 78 1.80 -6.83 22.83
C LYS A 78 1.73 -7.43 24.23
N GLY A 79 2.74 -7.14 25.06
CA GLY A 79 2.87 -7.78 26.38
C GLY A 79 3.08 -9.30 26.25
N LYS A 80 2.09 -10.09 26.70
CA LYS A 80 2.11 -11.57 26.61
C LYS A 80 1.43 -12.13 25.36
N GLN A 81 0.69 -11.30 24.63
CA GLN A 81 0.01 -11.74 23.40
C GLN A 81 0.98 -11.62 22.22
N GLU A 82 1.03 -12.66 21.40
CA GLU A 82 1.81 -12.72 20.17
C GLU A 82 0.87 -13.06 19.02
N GLN A 83 1.04 -12.39 17.89
CA GLN A 83 0.22 -12.59 16.70
C GLN A 83 1.08 -12.54 15.45
N TYR A 84 0.78 -13.45 14.51
CA TYR A 84 1.41 -13.52 13.20
C TYR A 84 0.55 -12.83 12.16
N ILE A 85 1.14 -11.93 11.39
CA ILE A 85 0.48 -11.10 10.39
C ILE A 85 1.09 -11.39 9.02
N LYS A 86 0.22 -11.59 8.03
CA LYS A 86 0.61 -12.14 6.72
C LYS A 86 1.29 -11.14 5.78
N ASP A 87 0.81 -9.91 5.74
CA ASP A 87 1.19 -8.91 4.75
C ASP A 87 1.09 -7.49 5.34
N ASP A 88 1.54 -6.51 4.57
CA ASP A 88 1.55 -5.10 4.97
C ASP A 88 0.14 -4.54 5.19
N GLU A 89 -0.84 -4.98 4.40
CA GLU A 89 -2.23 -4.53 4.53
C GLU A 89 -2.84 -4.99 5.85
N ALA A 90 -2.69 -6.27 6.20
CA ALA A 90 -3.13 -6.79 7.49
C ALA A 90 -2.37 -6.16 8.66
N MET A 91 -1.11 -5.76 8.46
CA MET A 91 -0.33 -5.04 9.47
C MET A 91 -0.89 -3.63 9.69
N GLU A 92 -1.22 -2.91 8.62
CA GLU A 92 -1.82 -1.57 8.70
C GLU A 92 -3.19 -1.62 9.39
N GLU A 93 -4.02 -2.61 9.07
CA GLU A 93 -5.30 -2.88 9.74
C GLU A 93 -5.13 -3.18 11.23
N TYR A 94 -4.25 -4.13 11.57
CA TYR A 94 -3.96 -4.49 12.96
C TYR A 94 -3.50 -3.27 13.77
N MET A 95 -2.55 -2.50 13.23
CA MET A 95 -2.01 -1.33 13.91
C MET A 95 -3.06 -0.24 14.10
N THR A 96 -3.97 -0.09 13.12
CA THR A 96 -5.10 0.85 13.20
C THR A 96 -6.08 0.43 14.28
N GLN A 97 -6.53 -0.83 14.29
CA GLN A 97 -7.42 -1.34 15.33
C GLN A 97 -6.82 -1.14 16.71
N SER A 98 -5.56 -1.53 16.88
CA SER A 98 -4.85 -1.33 18.15
C SER A 98 -4.71 0.17 18.50
N ALA A 99 -4.53 1.06 17.53
CA ALA A 99 -4.44 2.50 17.78
C ALA A 99 -5.77 3.11 18.24
N LEU A 100 -6.88 2.53 17.80
CA LEU A 100 -8.24 2.94 18.15
C LEU A 100 -8.75 2.35 19.47
N GLU A 101 -8.11 1.29 19.98
CA GLU A 101 -8.40 0.77 21.32
C GLU A 101 -8.20 1.85 22.39
N ASP A 102 -9.24 2.06 23.20
CA ASP A 102 -9.35 3.09 24.24
C ASP A 102 -9.11 4.52 23.73
N ALA A 103 -9.30 4.75 22.42
CA ALA A 103 -9.15 6.06 21.80
C ALA A 103 -10.48 6.81 21.71
N SER A 104 -10.40 8.13 21.85
CA SER A 104 -11.51 9.05 21.65
C SER A 104 -11.02 10.37 21.07
N LEU A 105 -11.78 10.94 20.14
CA LEU A 105 -11.56 12.26 19.59
C LEU A 105 -12.60 13.22 20.17
N HIS A 106 -12.15 14.26 20.87
CA HIS A 106 -13.01 15.28 21.45
C HIS A 106 -12.96 16.56 20.62
N LEU A 107 -14.15 17.04 20.23
CA LEU A 107 -14.30 18.19 19.32
C LEU A 107 -14.00 19.52 20.03
N SER A 108 -14.25 19.58 21.33
CA SER A 108 -13.94 20.68 22.24
C SER A 108 -13.83 20.12 23.68
N GLU A 109 -13.42 20.95 24.65
CA GLU A 109 -13.28 20.52 26.04
C GLU A 109 -14.58 19.94 26.66
N SER A 110 -15.74 20.41 26.19
CA SER A 110 -17.06 20.04 26.72
C SER A 110 -17.84 19.04 25.86
N ALA A 111 -17.40 18.76 24.63
CA ALA A 111 -18.08 17.86 23.72
C ALA A 111 -17.85 16.38 24.08
N PRO A 112 -18.87 15.50 23.91
CA PRO A 112 -18.69 14.07 24.04
C PRO A 112 -17.68 13.57 23.00
N GLY A 113 -16.77 12.69 23.42
CA GLY A 113 -15.74 12.14 22.55
C GLY A 113 -16.32 11.12 21.55
N ILE A 114 -15.83 11.16 20.32
CA ILE A 114 -16.10 10.15 19.29
C ILE A 114 -15.16 8.97 19.53
N SER A 115 -15.72 7.79 19.76
CA SER A 115 -14.97 6.55 20.05
C SER A 115 -15.62 5.34 19.36
N GLY A 116 -14.99 4.18 19.49
CA GLY A 116 -15.49 2.91 18.95
C GLY A 116 -15.73 2.96 17.44
N THR A 117 -16.86 2.41 16.99
CA THR A 117 -17.18 2.25 15.56
C THR A 117 -17.28 3.56 14.80
N ALA A 118 -17.68 4.66 15.47
CA ALA A 118 -17.76 5.97 14.84
C ALA A 118 -16.36 6.53 14.51
N LEU A 119 -15.41 6.38 15.44
CA LEU A 119 -14.02 6.79 15.23
C LEU A 119 -13.34 5.89 14.19
N GLU A 120 -13.60 4.58 14.25
CA GLU A 120 -13.08 3.62 13.28
C GLU A 120 -13.54 3.93 11.85
N LYS A 121 -14.84 4.21 11.66
CA LYS A 121 -15.36 4.63 10.37
C LYS A 121 -14.64 5.88 9.84
N LEU A 122 -14.48 6.91 10.69
CA LEU A 122 -13.82 8.15 10.30
C LEU A 122 -12.35 7.93 9.91
N VAL A 123 -11.61 7.09 10.66
CA VAL A 123 -10.22 6.74 10.32
C VAL A 123 -10.15 5.97 8.99
N ASN A 124 -11.07 5.04 8.75
CA ASN A 124 -11.12 4.30 7.49
C ASN A 124 -11.46 5.20 6.30
N ASP A 125 -12.44 6.10 6.45
CA ASP A 125 -12.79 7.10 5.44
C ASP A 125 -11.58 8.02 5.13
N PHE A 126 -10.86 8.45 6.17
CA PHE A 126 -9.62 9.22 6.01
C PHE A 126 -8.52 8.45 5.28
N ARG A 127 -8.24 7.20 5.67
CA ARG A 127 -7.23 6.35 5.02
C ARG A 127 -7.58 6.07 3.55
N MET A 128 -8.86 5.86 3.24
CA MET A 128 -9.34 5.69 1.86
C MET A 128 -9.06 6.93 1.01
N VAL A 129 -9.33 8.13 1.55
CA VAL A 129 -9.00 9.39 0.86
C VAL A 129 -7.50 9.53 0.68
N MET A 130 -6.68 9.27 1.70
CA MET A 130 -5.21 9.32 1.57
C MET A 130 -4.68 8.33 0.52
N LYS A 131 -5.21 7.11 0.43
CA LYS A 131 -4.88 6.13 -0.62
C LYS A 131 -5.25 6.64 -2.01
N THR A 132 -6.39 7.31 -2.12
CA THR A 132 -6.86 7.94 -3.36
C THR A 132 -5.92 9.07 -3.80
N LEU A 133 -5.54 9.96 -2.88
CA LEU A 133 -4.59 11.04 -3.15
C LEU A 133 -3.20 10.50 -3.52
N LYS A 134 -2.73 9.45 -2.84
CA LYS A 134 -1.48 8.76 -3.20
C LYS A 134 -1.51 8.21 -4.62
N ARG A 135 -2.63 7.66 -5.07
CA ARG A 135 -2.81 7.19 -6.46
C ARG A 135 -2.80 8.36 -7.46
N LEU A 136 -3.40 9.50 -7.09
CA LEU A 136 -3.43 10.71 -7.90
C LEU A 136 -2.09 11.48 -7.94
N SER A 137 -1.14 11.14 -7.06
CA SER A 137 0.17 11.79 -6.94
C SER A 137 0.97 11.88 -8.25
N ARG A 138 0.69 10.98 -9.21
CA ARG A 138 1.28 11.01 -10.57
C ARG A 138 0.91 12.25 -11.37
N LEU A 139 -0.25 12.84 -11.11
CA LEU A 139 -0.76 14.03 -11.81
C LEU A 139 -0.75 15.25 -10.88
N TYR A 140 -1.12 15.06 -9.63
CA TYR A 140 -1.25 16.12 -8.63
C TYR A 140 -0.52 15.70 -7.36
N PRO A 141 0.59 16.37 -6.96
CA PRO A 141 1.34 16.00 -5.77
C PRO A 141 0.45 15.83 -4.54
N GLN A 142 0.70 14.76 -3.78
CA GLN A 142 -0.12 14.43 -2.61
C GLN A 142 -0.05 15.55 -1.56
N GLU A 143 1.12 16.17 -1.41
CA GLU A 143 1.37 17.26 -0.47
C GLU A 143 0.47 18.47 -0.74
N LEU A 144 0.09 18.72 -2.00
CA LEU A 144 -0.82 19.79 -2.36
C LEU A 144 -2.29 19.37 -2.20
N THR A 145 -2.63 18.15 -2.65
CA THR A 145 -4.02 17.67 -2.68
C THR A 145 -4.58 17.36 -1.28
N GLU A 146 -3.74 17.01 -0.31
CA GLU A 146 -4.16 16.78 1.08
C GLU A 146 -4.80 18.02 1.72
N HIS A 147 -4.40 19.23 1.33
CA HIS A 147 -4.97 20.46 1.87
C HIS A 147 -6.45 20.63 1.48
N PHE A 148 -6.90 20.05 0.37
CA PHE A 148 -8.29 20.17 -0.10
C PHE A 148 -9.31 19.49 0.83
N VAL A 149 -8.87 18.58 1.71
CA VAL A 149 -9.71 18.02 2.77
C VAL A 149 -10.21 19.12 3.73
N TYR A 150 -9.44 20.19 3.89
CA TYR A 150 -9.71 21.23 4.88
C TYR A 150 -10.12 22.57 4.24
N LEU A 151 -10.34 22.58 2.93
CA LEU A 151 -10.78 23.77 2.19
C LEU A 151 -12.26 23.66 1.84
N PRO A 152 -12.96 24.80 1.67
CA PRO A 152 -14.31 24.79 1.11
C PRO A 152 -14.32 24.09 -0.25
N PRO A 153 -15.34 23.25 -0.55
CA PRO A 153 -15.45 22.61 -1.85
C PRO A 153 -15.72 23.66 -2.94
N ILE A 154 -15.15 23.41 -4.13
CA ILE A 154 -15.35 24.22 -5.33
C ILE A 154 -16.18 23.41 -6.33
N THR A 155 -17.26 24.02 -6.79
CA THR A 155 -18.09 23.53 -7.89
C THR A 155 -17.53 24.02 -9.23
N LEU A 156 -17.90 23.37 -10.33
CA LEU A 156 -17.40 23.75 -11.66
C LEU A 156 -17.88 25.14 -12.09
N GLU A 157 -19.04 25.56 -11.60
CA GLU A 157 -19.63 26.87 -11.85
C GLU A 157 -18.83 27.98 -11.15
N GLN A 158 -18.33 27.72 -9.94
CA GLN A 158 -17.51 28.66 -9.17
C GLN A 158 -16.16 28.95 -9.83
N LEU A 159 -15.66 28.07 -10.72
CA LEU A 159 -14.41 28.32 -11.44
C LEU A 159 -14.50 29.54 -12.37
N SER A 160 -15.69 29.97 -12.79
CA SER A 160 -15.87 31.20 -13.57
C SER A 160 -15.94 32.47 -12.72
N ASP A 161 -16.08 32.35 -11.40
CA ASP A 161 -16.09 33.47 -10.46
C ASP A 161 -14.67 33.81 -10.01
N HIS A 162 -14.07 34.84 -10.63
CA HIS A 162 -12.72 35.29 -10.28
C HIS A 162 -12.61 35.72 -8.81
N GLU A 163 -13.60 36.44 -8.28
CA GLU A 163 -13.54 36.97 -6.92
C GLU A 163 -13.66 35.83 -5.89
N GLY A 164 -14.60 34.91 -6.10
CA GLY A 164 -14.72 33.69 -5.30
C GLY A 164 -13.47 32.80 -5.36
N MET A 165 -12.87 32.63 -6.53
CA MET A 165 -11.63 31.85 -6.68
C MET A 165 -10.43 32.54 -6.05
N GLN A 166 -10.35 33.88 -6.06
CA GLN A 166 -9.30 34.62 -5.35
C GLN A 166 -9.43 34.45 -3.83
N ALA A 167 -10.65 34.54 -3.29
CA ALA A 167 -10.90 34.30 -1.88
C ALA A 167 -10.55 32.86 -1.47
N TRP A 168 -10.90 31.87 -2.29
CA TRP A 168 -10.53 30.48 -2.06
C TRP A 168 -9.00 30.27 -2.15
N LEU A 169 -8.33 30.88 -3.12
CA LEU A 169 -6.87 30.80 -3.29
C LEU A 169 -6.14 31.33 -2.06
N ALA A 170 -6.63 32.40 -1.43
CA ALA A 170 -6.03 32.95 -0.21
C ALA A 170 -6.07 31.94 0.95
N LEU A 171 -7.16 31.17 1.08
CA LEU A 171 -7.24 30.08 2.07
C LEU A 171 -6.27 28.95 1.74
N PHE A 172 -6.16 28.58 0.45
CA PHE A 172 -5.23 27.55 0.02
C PHE A 172 -3.77 27.96 0.25
N ASP A 173 -3.40 29.20 -0.11
CA ASP A 173 -2.07 29.76 0.11
C ASP A 173 -1.68 29.77 1.60
N ALA A 174 -2.60 30.19 2.47
CA ALA A 174 -2.39 30.17 3.91
C ALA A 174 -2.09 28.75 4.43
N ARG A 175 -2.76 27.73 3.89
CA ARG A 175 -2.51 26.33 4.25
C ARG A 175 -1.20 25.80 3.66
N LEU A 176 -0.85 26.14 2.42
CA LEU A 176 0.42 25.70 1.81
C LEU A 176 1.64 26.16 2.62
N ARG A 177 1.57 27.38 3.19
CA ARG A 177 2.61 27.93 4.07
C ARG A 177 2.85 27.08 5.33
N THR A 178 1.86 26.36 5.83
CA THR A 178 2.06 25.47 6.99
C THR A 178 2.87 24.22 6.63
N GLY A 179 2.95 23.89 5.34
CA GLY A 179 3.70 22.75 4.81
C GLY A 179 5.11 23.10 4.32
N GLU A 180 5.50 24.38 4.31
CA GLU A 180 6.82 24.81 3.85
C GLU A 180 7.93 24.27 4.76
N LYS A 181 9.03 23.87 4.13
CA LYS A 181 10.24 23.37 4.79
C LYS A 181 11.45 24.09 4.20
N SER A 182 12.59 24.02 4.89
CA SER A 182 13.84 24.60 4.38
C SER A 182 14.15 24.09 2.97
N GLY A 183 14.09 24.99 1.98
CA GLY A 183 14.36 24.68 0.57
C GLY A 183 13.16 24.24 -0.27
N LEU A 184 11.94 24.25 0.28
CA LEU A 184 10.69 23.98 -0.44
C LEU A 184 9.67 25.09 -0.16
N VAL A 185 9.34 25.85 -1.19
CA VAL A 185 8.43 27.01 -1.13
C VAL A 185 7.29 26.80 -2.10
N TYR A 186 6.08 27.19 -1.70
CA TYR A 186 4.90 27.13 -2.54
C TYR A 186 4.39 28.53 -2.86
N LYS A 187 4.02 28.78 -4.11
CA LYS A 187 3.30 30.00 -4.49
C LYS A 187 2.03 29.64 -5.23
N ALA A 188 0.89 29.98 -4.64
CA ALA A 188 -0.40 29.79 -5.27
C ALA A 188 -0.78 31.02 -6.11
N SER A 189 -1.31 30.78 -7.31
CA SER A 189 -1.80 31.82 -8.22
C SER A 189 -3.05 31.33 -8.97
N LEU A 190 -3.79 32.25 -9.59
CA LEU A 190 -4.86 31.87 -10.51
C LEU A 190 -4.39 31.99 -11.95
N ARG A 191 -4.61 30.93 -12.71
CA ARG A 191 -4.41 30.89 -14.15
C ARG A 191 -5.73 31.02 -14.88
N GLU A 192 -5.81 32.01 -15.76
CA GLU A 192 -6.96 32.23 -16.64
C GLU A 192 -6.96 31.20 -17.80
N ASP A 193 -8.02 30.41 -17.93
CA ASP A 193 -8.36 29.68 -19.15
C ASP A 193 -9.38 30.51 -19.94
N ARG A 194 -8.88 31.25 -20.95
CA ARG A 194 -9.66 32.16 -21.78
C ARG A 194 -10.66 31.45 -22.69
N GLU A 195 -10.40 30.20 -23.08
CA GLU A 195 -11.32 29.45 -23.94
C GLU A 195 -12.60 29.09 -23.19
N ARG A 196 -12.46 28.78 -21.90
CA ARG A 196 -13.56 28.32 -21.03
C ARG A 196 -14.05 29.39 -20.05
N ASN A 197 -13.41 30.56 -20.03
CA ASN A 197 -13.69 31.66 -19.11
C ASN A 197 -13.72 31.18 -17.63
N VAL A 198 -12.64 30.50 -17.22
CA VAL A 198 -12.46 30.00 -15.85
C VAL A 198 -11.09 30.37 -15.29
N TRP A 199 -11.01 30.39 -13.96
CA TRP A 199 -9.82 30.68 -13.18
C TRP A 199 -9.43 29.43 -12.41
N LEU A 200 -8.28 28.86 -12.78
CA LEU A 200 -7.78 27.60 -12.24
C LEU A 200 -6.67 27.88 -11.22
N PRO A 201 -6.72 27.28 -10.02
CA PRO A 201 -5.61 27.41 -9.08
C PRO A 201 -4.38 26.68 -9.62
N GLU A 202 -3.25 27.39 -9.60
CA GLU A 202 -1.95 26.90 -10.02
C GLU A 202 -0.95 27.11 -8.89
N VAL A 203 -0.19 26.07 -8.57
CA VAL A 203 0.86 26.13 -7.55
C VAL A 203 2.21 26.02 -8.23
N GLU A 204 3.07 27.00 -8.00
CA GLU A 204 4.51 26.92 -8.27
C GLU A 204 5.20 26.27 -7.06
N LEU A 205 5.79 25.10 -7.25
CA LEU A 205 6.64 24.41 -6.29
C LEU A 205 8.09 24.76 -6.59
N ILE A 206 8.75 25.44 -5.67
CA ILE A 206 10.16 25.83 -5.80
C ILE A 206 10.99 24.95 -4.89
N SER A 207 11.82 24.08 -5.47
CA SER A 207 12.74 23.21 -4.73
C SER A 207 14.15 23.34 -5.30
N HIS A 208 15.12 23.67 -4.45
CA HIS A 208 16.53 23.82 -4.82
C HIS A 208 16.78 24.71 -6.07
N GLY A 209 15.94 25.73 -6.29
CA GLY A 209 16.05 26.65 -7.43
C GLY A 209 15.36 26.17 -8.72
N LEU A 210 14.74 24.99 -8.71
CA LEU A 210 13.89 24.49 -9.79
C LEU A 210 12.42 24.75 -9.47
N SER A 211 11.70 25.37 -10.40
CA SER A 211 10.26 25.60 -10.30
C SER A 211 9.51 24.54 -11.10
N ASN A 212 8.51 23.91 -10.48
CA ASN A 212 7.53 23.06 -11.13
C ASN A 212 6.12 23.64 -10.93
N TYR A 213 5.25 23.51 -11.92
CA TYR A 213 3.92 24.11 -11.89
C TYR A 213 2.85 23.02 -11.91
N VAL A 214 1.88 23.13 -11.02
CA VAL A 214 0.74 22.22 -10.93
C VAL A 214 -0.55 23.02 -11.02
N THR A 215 -1.26 22.88 -12.13
CA THR A 215 -2.56 23.51 -12.35
C THR A 215 -3.68 22.52 -12.01
N PHE A 216 -4.55 22.85 -11.06
CA PHE A 216 -5.76 22.08 -10.76
C PHE A 216 -6.85 22.48 -11.74
N ASN A 217 -7.09 21.62 -12.73
CA ASN A 217 -7.98 21.91 -13.85
C ASN A 217 -9.45 21.51 -13.55
N ARG A 218 -10.33 21.76 -14.52
CA ARG A 218 -11.75 21.39 -14.41
C ARG A 218 -11.96 19.89 -14.18
N ASP A 219 -11.13 19.03 -14.78
CA ASP A 219 -11.25 17.57 -14.63
C ASP A 219 -10.97 17.14 -13.21
N PHE A 220 -9.99 17.78 -12.53
CA PHE A 220 -9.73 17.56 -11.12
C PHE A 220 -10.98 17.89 -10.28
N PHE A 221 -11.53 19.10 -10.40
CA PHE A 221 -12.72 19.52 -9.63
C PHE A 221 -14.00 18.74 -10.00
N GLY A 222 -14.09 18.23 -11.24
CA GLY A 222 -15.19 17.40 -11.70
C GLY A 222 -15.06 15.92 -11.30
N SER A 223 -13.88 15.49 -10.86
CA SER A 223 -13.57 14.07 -10.62
C SER A 223 -14.33 13.49 -9.43
N ASN A 224 -14.56 12.16 -9.49
CA ASN A 224 -15.12 11.44 -8.33
C ASN A 224 -14.15 11.42 -7.15
N ASP A 225 -12.83 11.45 -7.42
CA ASP A 225 -11.81 11.50 -6.39
C ASP A 225 -11.92 12.81 -5.58
N TYR A 226 -12.10 13.96 -6.25
CA TYR A 226 -12.31 15.25 -5.58
C TYR A 226 -13.62 15.30 -4.76
N LYS A 227 -14.70 14.70 -5.28
CA LYS A 227 -15.96 14.56 -4.51
C LYS A 227 -15.76 13.75 -3.25
N THR A 228 -14.94 12.70 -3.31
CA THR A 228 -14.63 11.86 -2.13
C THR A 228 -13.81 12.64 -1.09
N VAL A 229 -12.83 13.42 -1.54
CA VAL A 229 -12.00 14.31 -0.69
C VAL A 229 -12.87 15.33 0.03
N THR A 230 -13.77 16.01 -0.70
CA THR A 230 -14.63 17.07 -0.14
C THR A 230 -15.73 16.52 0.76
N ALA A 231 -16.26 15.31 0.49
CA ALA A 231 -17.21 14.64 1.37
C ALA A 231 -16.59 14.32 2.75
N LEU A 232 -15.36 13.81 2.76
CA LEU A 232 -14.60 13.64 4.01
C LEU A 232 -14.32 14.98 4.68
N GLY A 233 -13.92 15.99 3.89
CA GLY A 233 -13.66 17.33 4.40
C GLY A 233 -14.85 17.96 5.11
N ALA A 234 -16.06 17.80 4.57
CA ALA A 234 -17.30 18.23 5.19
C ALA A 234 -17.59 17.52 6.52
N GLN A 235 -17.20 16.24 6.64
CA GLN A 235 -17.30 15.54 7.94
C GLN A 235 -16.27 16.11 8.92
N ILE A 236 -14.99 16.20 8.53
CA ILE A 236 -13.91 16.63 9.43
C ILE A 236 -14.05 18.10 9.88
N SER A 237 -14.47 18.99 8.99
CA SER A 237 -14.61 20.43 9.31
C SER A 237 -15.68 20.70 10.36
N THR A 238 -16.69 19.83 10.48
CA THR A 238 -17.70 19.90 11.56
C THR A 238 -17.21 19.34 12.89
N LEU A 239 -16.03 18.69 12.90
CA LEU A 239 -15.55 17.92 14.04
C LEU A 239 -14.36 18.57 14.77
N LEU A 240 -13.59 19.45 14.12
CA LEU A 240 -12.40 20.03 14.73
C LEU A 240 -12.60 21.52 14.98
N GLU A 241 -13.01 21.85 16.21
CA GLU A 241 -13.08 23.21 16.72
C GLU A 241 -11.83 23.56 17.54
N GLU A 242 -11.69 24.84 17.89
CA GLU A 242 -10.61 25.30 18.78
C GLU A 242 -10.71 24.59 20.14
N GLY A 243 -9.59 23.96 20.55
CA GLY A 243 -9.55 23.14 21.77
C GLY A 243 -9.85 21.65 21.56
N ALA A 244 -9.97 21.18 20.31
CA ALA A 244 -10.04 19.76 20.01
C ALA A 244 -8.82 18.99 20.54
N TYR A 245 -9.04 17.79 21.06
CA TYR A 245 -7.97 16.92 21.54
C TYR A 245 -8.28 15.45 21.24
N VAL A 246 -7.21 14.70 21.02
CA VAL A 246 -7.27 13.24 20.95
C VAL A 246 -6.81 12.66 22.28
N GLN A 247 -7.54 11.65 22.75
CA GLN A 247 -7.26 10.95 23.99
C GLN A 247 -7.13 9.46 23.73
N ARG A 248 -6.16 8.83 24.39
CA ARG A 248 -6.07 7.38 24.45
C ARG A 248 -5.69 6.91 25.85
N GLY A 249 -6.59 6.16 26.48
CA GLY A 249 -6.50 5.88 27.91
C GLY A 249 -6.39 7.19 28.71
N GLU A 250 -5.30 7.34 29.47
CA GLU A 250 -5.05 8.52 30.31
C GLU A 250 -4.32 9.67 29.58
N ARG A 251 -3.73 9.40 28.42
CA ARG A 251 -2.93 10.41 27.68
C ARG A 251 -3.83 11.22 26.77
N LYS A 252 -3.62 12.54 26.73
CA LYS A 252 -4.31 13.47 25.85
C LYS A 252 -3.31 14.31 25.06
N LYS A 253 -3.67 14.69 23.85
CA LYS A 253 -2.92 15.64 23.02
C LYS A 253 -3.88 16.59 22.31
N PRO A 254 -3.72 17.92 22.46
CA PRO A 254 -4.42 18.90 21.63
C PRO A 254 -4.04 18.73 20.16
N VAL A 255 -5.01 18.86 19.26
CA VAL A 255 -4.81 18.65 17.82
C VAL A 255 -5.60 19.66 17.02
N ASN A 256 -5.00 20.14 15.94
CA ASN A 256 -5.69 21.07 15.02
C ASN A 256 -6.19 20.37 13.75
N GLU A 257 -5.63 19.19 13.45
CA GLU A 257 -5.95 18.44 12.24
C GLU A 257 -6.17 16.96 12.54
N PHE A 258 -7.08 16.34 11.79
CA PHE A 258 -7.36 14.91 11.94
C PHE A 258 -6.14 14.05 11.61
N LYS A 259 -5.34 14.47 10.62
CA LYS A 259 -4.08 13.81 10.28
C LYS A 259 -3.12 13.76 11.47
N GLU A 260 -3.04 14.85 12.24
CA GLU A 260 -2.21 14.93 13.44
C GLU A 260 -2.73 14.00 14.55
N ALA A 261 -4.06 13.97 14.74
CA ALA A 261 -4.70 13.08 15.70
C ALA A 261 -4.41 11.61 15.40
N LEU A 262 -4.62 11.20 14.14
CA LEU A 262 -4.34 9.83 13.70
C LEU A 262 -2.86 9.48 13.83
N ALA A 263 -1.96 10.37 13.39
CA ALA A 263 -0.51 10.15 13.52
C ALA A 263 -0.09 9.96 14.99
N TRP A 264 -0.68 10.73 15.91
CA TRP A 264 -0.42 10.58 17.34
C TRP A 264 -0.95 9.25 17.89
N LEU A 265 -2.18 8.86 17.54
CA LEU A 265 -2.76 7.57 17.95
C LEU A 265 -1.92 6.38 17.48
N MET A 266 -1.47 6.43 16.22
CA MET A 266 -0.60 5.41 15.63
C MET A 266 0.75 5.35 16.37
N ALA A 267 1.38 6.50 16.63
CA ALA A 267 2.64 6.56 17.36
C ALA A 267 2.53 6.01 18.79
N GLU A 268 1.42 6.30 19.48
CA GLU A 268 1.15 5.74 20.82
C GLU A 268 0.87 4.23 20.76
N SER A 269 0.32 3.72 19.66
CA SER A 269 0.11 2.29 19.44
C SER A 269 1.42 1.56 19.25
N THR A 270 2.26 2.06 18.34
CA THR A 270 3.54 1.43 18.00
C THR A 270 4.45 1.27 19.20
N LYS A 271 4.49 2.23 20.13
CA LYS A 271 5.29 2.15 21.36
C LYS A 271 4.96 0.95 22.25
N ARG A 272 3.75 0.39 22.16
CA ARG A 272 3.31 -0.76 22.96
C ARG A 272 3.57 -2.11 22.28
N HIS A 273 4.05 -2.10 21.04
CA HIS A 273 4.28 -3.31 20.25
C HIS A 273 5.76 -3.54 20.02
N THR A 274 6.19 -4.78 20.14
CA THR A 274 7.43 -5.25 19.53
C THR A 274 7.07 -5.89 18.20
N ILE A 275 7.57 -5.32 17.10
CA ILE A 275 7.31 -5.77 15.75
C ILE A 275 8.58 -6.40 15.21
N GLN A 276 8.50 -7.66 14.82
CA GLN A 276 9.56 -8.37 14.08
C GLN A 276 9.05 -8.63 12.66
N ARG A 277 9.83 -8.23 11.66
CA ARG A 277 9.56 -8.55 10.26
C ARG A 277 10.43 -9.75 9.87
N TYR A 278 9.82 -10.76 9.26
CA TYR A 278 10.55 -11.90 8.73
C TYR A 278 11.03 -11.59 7.31
N LYS A 279 12.33 -11.73 7.06
CA LYS A 279 12.91 -11.59 5.71
C LYS A 279 13.09 -12.93 5.03
N GLY A 280 13.31 -13.99 5.80
CA GLY A 280 13.45 -15.36 5.32
C GLY A 280 12.87 -16.38 6.30
N LEU A 281 12.57 -17.57 5.79
CA LEU A 281 12.05 -18.71 6.54
C LEU A 281 13.06 -19.17 7.61
N GLY A 282 14.36 -19.02 7.34
CA GLY A 282 15.43 -19.37 8.28
C GLY A 282 15.50 -18.49 9.54
N GLU A 283 14.78 -17.36 9.58
CA GLU A 283 14.66 -16.52 10.77
C GLU A 283 13.64 -17.07 11.79
N MET A 284 12.85 -18.08 11.39
CA MET A 284 11.87 -18.75 12.24
C MET A 284 12.47 -19.99 12.89
N ASN A 285 12.19 -20.19 14.17
CA ASN A 285 12.46 -21.48 14.81
C ASN A 285 11.57 -22.57 14.20
N PRO A 286 11.98 -23.86 14.22
CA PRO A 286 11.19 -24.95 13.63
C PRO A 286 9.73 -25.01 14.11
N ASP A 287 9.49 -24.79 15.40
CA ASP A 287 8.13 -24.76 15.96
C ASP A 287 7.30 -23.61 15.39
N GLN A 288 7.91 -22.43 15.21
CA GLN A 288 7.24 -21.28 14.61
C GLN A 288 6.92 -21.53 13.14
N LEU A 289 7.85 -22.13 12.38
CA LEU A 289 7.62 -22.47 10.99
C LEU A 289 6.47 -23.48 10.86
N TRP A 290 6.41 -24.46 11.78
CA TRP A 290 5.32 -25.42 11.85
C TRP A 290 3.97 -24.72 12.11
N GLU A 291 3.88 -24.00 13.22
CA GLU A 291 2.66 -23.33 13.69
C GLU A 291 2.12 -22.29 12.70
N THR A 292 2.99 -21.65 11.92
CA THR A 292 2.59 -20.56 11.03
C THR A 292 2.35 -21.01 9.59
N THR A 293 3.15 -21.95 9.09
CA THR A 293 3.28 -22.19 7.65
C THR A 293 3.02 -23.64 7.26
N MET A 294 3.20 -24.61 8.16
CA MET A 294 3.05 -26.04 7.83
C MET A 294 1.78 -26.68 8.41
N ASP A 295 1.29 -26.20 9.55
CA ASP A 295 0.11 -26.75 10.22
C ASP A 295 -1.13 -26.65 9.29
N PRO A 296 -1.74 -27.80 8.91
CA PRO A 296 -2.90 -27.83 8.01
C PRO A 296 -4.11 -27.01 8.47
N SER A 297 -4.24 -26.73 9.77
CA SER A 297 -5.37 -26.00 10.33
C SER A 297 -5.28 -24.48 10.18
N VAL A 298 -4.06 -23.94 10.02
CA VAL A 298 -3.78 -22.49 10.04
C VAL A 298 -2.98 -22.00 8.83
N ARG A 299 -2.26 -22.90 8.14
CA ARG A 299 -1.44 -22.54 6.98
C ARG A 299 -2.26 -21.85 5.90
N ARG A 300 -1.64 -20.89 5.24
CA ARG A 300 -2.19 -20.22 4.06
C ARG A 300 -1.37 -20.62 2.84
N MET A 301 -2.09 -20.97 1.78
CA MET A 301 -1.50 -21.42 0.53
C MET A 301 -2.21 -20.75 -0.63
N LEU A 302 -1.43 -20.33 -1.62
CA LEU A 302 -1.92 -19.85 -2.90
C LEU A 302 -1.88 -21.00 -3.90
N LYS A 303 -3.02 -21.36 -4.48
CA LYS A 303 -3.08 -22.35 -5.55
C LYS A 303 -2.61 -21.69 -6.85
N VAL A 304 -1.65 -22.31 -7.54
CA VAL A 304 -1.08 -21.77 -8.78
C VAL A 304 -2.05 -22.01 -9.93
N THR A 305 -2.31 -20.96 -10.71
CA THR A 305 -3.10 -21.01 -11.95
C THR A 305 -2.21 -21.11 -13.18
N ILE A 306 -2.81 -21.42 -14.34
CA ILE A 306 -2.08 -21.45 -15.61
C ILE A 306 -1.59 -20.03 -15.95
N GLU A 307 -2.40 -19.02 -15.66
CA GLU A 307 -2.06 -17.61 -15.85
C GLU A 307 -0.83 -17.20 -15.03
N ASP A 308 -0.75 -17.64 -13.76
CA ASP A 308 0.44 -17.41 -12.92
C ASP A 308 1.70 -18.05 -13.52
N ALA A 309 1.54 -19.26 -14.06
CA ALA A 309 2.64 -20.03 -14.65
C ALA A 309 3.15 -19.40 -15.96
N ILE A 310 2.24 -18.89 -16.80
CA ILE A 310 2.58 -18.10 -18.00
C ILE A 310 3.31 -16.82 -17.60
N GLY A 311 2.82 -16.12 -16.57
CA GLY A 311 3.47 -14.91 -16.06
C GLY A 311 4.90 -15.18 -15.58
N ALA A 312 5.11 -16.27 -14.84
CA ALA A 312 6.44 -16.71 -14.41
C ALA A 312 7.37 -17.03 -15.61
N ASP A 313 6.86 -17.70 -16.64
CA ASP A 313 7.63 -18.00 -17.86
C ASP A 313 8.05 -16.73 -18.61
N GLN A 314 7.15 -15.76 -18.73
CA GLN A 314 7.44 -14.47 -19.36
C GLN A 314 8.52 -13.72 -18.59
N ILE A 315 8.39 -13.59 -17.27
CA ILE A 315 9.40 -12.96 -16.40
C ILE A 315 10.76 -13.66 -16.56
N PHE A 316 10.76 -15.00 -16.57
CA PHE A 316 11.97 -15.77 -16.77
C PHE A 316 12.62 -15.49 -18.13
N ASN A 317 11.86 -15.47 -19.23
CA ASN A 317 12.38 -15.16 -20.56
C ASN A 317 12.88 -13.72 -20.68
N THR A 318 12.20 -12.76 -20.06
CA THR A 318 12.65 -11.36 -20.05
C THR A 318 13.96 -11.20 -19.29
N LEU A 319 14.12 -11.86 -18.14
CA LEU A 319 15.32 -11.74 -17.31
C LEU A 319 16.48 -12.61 -17.82
N MET A 320 16.21 -13.82 -18.31
CA MET A 320 17.24 -14.81 -18.66
C MET A 320 17.37 -15.07 -20.17
N GLY A 321 16.56 -14.41 -21.01
CA GLY A 321 16.64 -14.52 -22.46
C GLY A 321 17.76 -13.67 -23.08
N ASP A 322 17.96 -13.84 -24.39
CA ASP A 322 19.05 -13.17 -25.11
C ASP A 322 18.78 -11.67 -25.39
N ALA A 323 17.53 -11.24 -25.26
CA ALA A 323 17.11 -9.87 -25.56
C ALA A 323 17.48 -8.90 -24.43
N VAL A 324 18.42 -7.99 -24.71
CA VAL A 324 18.96 -7.03 -23.73
C VAL A 324 17.96 -5.92 -23.38
N GLU A 325 17.25 -5.37 -24.37
CA GLU A 325 16.37 -4.22 -24.20
C GLU A 325 15.17 -4.50 -23.26
N PRO A 326 14.42 -5.61 -23.44
CA PRO A 326 13.34 -5.97 -22.51
C PRO A 326 13.83 -6.18 -21.08
N ARG A 327 15.05 -6.72 -20.90
CA ARG A 327 15.68 -6.85 -19.58
C ARG A 327 15.97 -5.49 -18.97
N ARG A 328 16.55 -4.55 -19.75
CA ARG A 328 16.88 -3.20 -19.27
C ARG A 328 15.62 -2.45 -18.84
N ASP A 329 14.59 -2.43 -19.68
CA ASP A 329 13.33 -1.73 -19.40
C ASP A 329 12.63 -2.32 -18.16
N PHE A 330 12.68 -3.64 -17.97
CA PHE A 330 12.16 -4.31 -16.79
C PHE A 330 12.92 -3.89 -15.52
N ILE A 331 14.26 -3.85 -15.56
CA ILE A 331 15.08 -3.41 -14.43
C ILE A 331 14.80 -1.93 -14.10
N GLU A 332 14.77 -1.04 -15.09
CA GLU A 332 14.54 0.39 -14.88
C GLU A 332 13.14 0.67 -14.32
N SER A 333 12.10 0.03 -14.86
CA SER A 333 10.71 0.20 -14.40
C SER A 333 10.46 -0.35 -12.99
N ASN A 334 11.20 -1.37 -12.57
CA ASN A 334 11.06 -2.00 -11.25
C ASN A 334 12.11 -1.54 -10.23
N ALA A 335 13.15 -0.79 -10.63
CA ALA A 335 14.21 -0.32 -9.74
C ALA A 335 13.67 0.50 -8.55
N LEU A 336 12.59 1.27 -8.75
CA LEU A 336 11.95 2.04 -7.69
C LEU A 336 11.20 1.16 -6.66
N ALA A 337 10.75 -0.05 -7.04
CA ALA A 337 10.08 -0.98 -6.14
C ALA A 337 11.06 -1.69 -5.17
N VAL A 338 12.35 -1.72 -5.50
CA VAL A 338 13.43 -2.37 -4.73
C VAL A 338 13.97 -1.47 -3.60
N SER A 339 13.46 -0.24 -3.46
CA SER A 339 13.91 0.74 -2.45
C SER A 339 13.55 0.39 -0.98
N ASN A 340 12.93 -0.77 -0.72
CA ASN A 340 12.56 -1.24 0.62
C ASN A 340 13.45 -2.39 1.16
N LEU A 341 14.60 -2.68 0.54
CA LEU A 341 15.50 -3.74 1.03
C LEU A 341 16.52 -3.27 2.09
N ASP A 342 16.85 -1.98 2.13
CA ASP A 342 17.78 -1.42 3.11
C ASP A 342 17.18 -0.18 3.80
N PHE A 343 16.51 -0.37 4.93
CA PHE A 343 16.44 0.56 6.08
C PHE A 343 16.14 -0.21 7.37
#